data_AF-A0A382TVU1-F1
#
_entry.id   AF-A0A382TVU1-F1
#
_cell.length_a   1.000
_cell.length_b   1.000
_cell.length_c   1.000
_cell.angle_alpha   90.00
_cell.angle_beta   90.00
_cell.angle_gamma   90.00
#
_symmetry.space_group_name_H-M   'P 1'
#
loop_
_entity.id
_entity.type
_entity.pdbx_description
1 polymer ?
#
loop_
_entity_poly.entity_id
_entity_poly.type
_entity_poly.pdbx_seq_one_letter_code
_entity_poly.pdbx_strand_id
1 'polypeptide(L)'
;MKILIKVAIVAFLAMGGGAFYGWKQFEPKAIKLREKDQEKYNLMIAEAKSFGFGEAQKLYDELKAMTPRDVVDVRYRKWKEKQETDKEFSKAYLEEEHKTRKKLKSERKSTHEKKIKNLIYDLGEAELRANNWNNSKPQQKVMALREKCAKYLKIEETDRRRRKNLLELSRVSSILDRPNKMSCGKKTADICLAVSLAEYCMDLVPNSDNDKTVLEAIQRLKGKMNYFYFRKMLKEIGAPIKDLEFQQKLKGVS
;
A
#
# COMPACT_ATOMS: atom_id res chain seq x y z
N MET A 1 -29.76 37.84 -60.81
CA MET A 1 -29.78 38.21 -59.36
C MET A 1 -30.23 37.10 -58.41
N LYS A 2 -31.38 36.45 -58.62
CA LYS A 2 -31.90 35.42 -57.68
C LYS A 2 -31.00 34.19 -57.46
N ILE A 3 -30.24 33.77 -58.48
CA ILE A 3 -29.35 32.60 -58.39
C ILE A 3 -28.08 32.92 -57.57
N LEU A 4 -27.50 34.11 -57.77
CA LEU A 4 -26.32 34.58 -57.02
C LEU A 4 -26.61 34.74 -55.52
N ILE A 5 -27.80 35.22 -55.15
CA ILE A 5 -28.22 35.34 -53.74
C ILE A 5 -28.37 33.96 -53.09
N LYS A 6 -28.93 32.97 -53.79
CA LYS A 6 -29.07 31.60 -53.27
C LYS A 6 -27.70 30.94 -53.06
N VAL A 7 -26.75 31.14 -53.97
CA VAL A 7 -25.39 30.63 -53.85
C VAL A 7 -24.65 31.32 -52.68
N ALA A 8 -24.82 32.63 -52.50
CA ALA A 8 -24.23 33.35 -51.38
C ALA A 8 -24.78 32.88 -50.01
N ILE A 9 -26.09 32.61 -49.91
CA ILE A 9 -26.71 32.09 -48.68
C ILE A 9 -26.24 30.67 -48.37
N VAL A 10 -26.11 29.79 -49.38
CA VAL A 10 -25.58 28.43 -49.19
C VAL A 10 -24.10 28.48 -48.78
N ALA A 11 -23.31 29.37 -49.36
CA ALA A 11 -21.91 29.58 -48.96
C ALA A 11 -21.80 30.11 -47.52
N PHE A 12 -22.67 31.05 -47.13
CA PHE A 12 -22.72 31.58 -45.76
C PHE A 12 -23.16 30.53 -44.73
N LEU A 13 -24.17 29.70 -45.07
CA LEU A 13 -24.63 28.61 -44.22
C LEU A 13 -23.59 27.49 -44.10
N ALA A 14 -22.86 27.18 -45.18
CA ALA A 14 -21.76 26.23 -45.16
C ALA A 14 -20.56 26.73 -44.32
N MET A 15 -20.23 28.03 -44.40
CA MET A 15 -19.20 28.65 -43.56
C MET A 15 -19.63 28.74 -42.10
N GLY A 16 -20.88 29.10 -41.82
CA GLY A 16 -21.44 29.16 -40.45
C GLY A 16 -21.55 27.79 -39.79
N GLY A 17 -21.98 26.77 -40.53
CA GLY A 17 -21.99 25.38 -40.09
C GLY A 17 -20.57 24.84 -39.86
N GLY A 18 -19.64 25.11 -40.77
CA GLY A 18 -18.22 24.75 -40.62
C GLY A 18 -17.54 25.41 -39.41
N ALA A 19 -17.84 26.69 -39.15
CA ALA A 19 -17.35 27.42 -37.99
C ALA A 19 -17.89 26.83 -36.67
N PHE A 20 -19.16 26.42 -36.63
CA PHE A 20 -19.76 25.81 -35.43
C PHE A 20 -19.17 24.42 -35.11
N TYR A 21 -19.02 23.55 -36.13
CA TYR A 21 -18.40 22.24 -35.94
C TYR A 21 -16.89 22.34 -35.63
N GLY A 22 -16.18 23.28 -36.27
CA GLY A 22 -14.79 23.59 -35.97
C GLY A 22 -14.61 24.09 -34.54
N TRP A 23 -15.52 24.97 -34.07
CA TRP A 23 -15.52 25.45 -32.68
C TRP A 23 -15.73 24.31 -31.67
N LYS A 24 -16.71 23.41 -31.90
CA LYS A 24 -16.94 22.25 -31.01
C LYS A 24 -15.75 21.29 -30.95
N GLN A 25 -14.98 21.13 -32.03
CA GLN A 25 -13.76 20.31 -32.00
C GLN A 25 -12.57 21.01 -31.34
N PHE A 26 -12.55 22.35 -31.39
CA PHE A 26 -11.51 23.17 -30.80
C PHE A 26 -11.73 23.39 -29.29
N GLU A 27 -12.96 23.49 -28.83
CA GLU A 27 -13.35 23.73 -27.43
C GLU A 27 -12.61 22.84 -26.40
N PRO A 28 -12.54 21.49 -26.55
CA PRO A 28 -11.80 20.65 -25.60
C PRO A 28 -10.27 20.85 -25.67
N LYS A 29 -9.73 21.20 -26.84
CA LYS A 29 -8.30 21.51 -27.01
C LYS A 29 -7.96 22.87 -26.41
N ALA A 30 -8.84 23.85 -26.59
CA ALA A 30 -8.78 25.17 -26.00
C ALA A 30 -8.75 25.13 -24.47
N ILE A 31 -9.63 24.33 -23.85
CA ILE A 31 -9.65 24.14 -22.39
C ILE A 31 -8.30 23.60 -21.90
N LYS A 32 -7.76 22.57 -22.57
CA LYS A 32 -6.45 21.99 -22.20
C LYS A 32 -5.29 22.98 -22.34
N LEU A 33 -5.29 23.82 -23.37
CA LEU A 33 -4.24 24.82 -23.58
C LEU A 33 -4.35 25.95 -22.55
N ARG A 34 -5.59 26.37 -22.26
CA ARG A 34 -5.90 27.38 -21.24
C ARG A 34 -5.48 26.93 -19.84
N GLU A 35 -5.65 25.66 -19.51
CA GLU A 35 -5.21 25.08 -18.23
C GLU A 35 -3.68 25.07 -18.04
N LYS A 36 -2.91 25.08 -19.13
CA LYS A 36 -1.46 25.11 -19.08
C LYS A 36 -0.95 26.52 -18.73
N ASP A 37 -1.39 27.53 -19.47
CA ASP A 37 -1.10 28.94 -19.18
C ASP A 37 -2.21 29.85 -19.73
N GLN A 38 -3.02 30.39 -18.83
CA GLN A 38 -4.16 31.24 -19.14
C GLN A 38 -3.77 32.53 -19.87
N GLU A 39 -2.64 33.16 -19.51
CA GLU A 39 -2.22 34.44 -20.10
C GLU A 39 -1.71 34.24 -21.51
N LYS A 40 -0.85 33.23 -21.71
CA LYS A 40 -0.35 32.88 -23.04
C LYS A 40 -1.49 32.41 -23.96
N TYR A 41 -2.48 31.69 -23.42
CA TYR A 41 -3.69 31.34 -24.15
C TYR A 41 -4.53 32.58 -24.54
N ASN A 42 -4.71 33.54 -23.62
CA ASN A 42 -5.43 34.77 -23.92
C ASN A 42 -4.72 35.59 -25.01
N LEU A 43 -3.39 35.65 -24.97
CA LEU A 43 -2.57 36.30 -25.99
C LEU A 43 -2.71 35.60 -27.35
N MET A 44 -2.67 34.27 -27.38
CA MET A 44 -2.91 33.47 -28.59
C MET A 44 -4.28 33.79 -29.22
N ILE A 45 -5.34 33.91 -28.42
CA ILE A 45 -6.68 34.25 -28.90
C ILE A 45 -6.76 35.71 -29.38
N ALA A 46 -6.07 36.64 -28.72
CA ALA A 46 -6.01 38.03 -29.15
C ALA A 46 -5.33 38.17 -30.53
N GLU A 47 -4.20 37.49 -30.73
CA GLU A 47 -3.48 37.49 -32.01
C GLU A 47 -4.27 36.77 -33.13
N ALA A 48 -4.99 35.70 -32.79
CA ALA A 48 -5.87 35.04 -33.77
C ALA A 48 -7.01 35.96 -34.23
N LYS A 49 -7.54 36.81 -33.34
CA LYS A 49 -8.61 37.77 -33.66
C LYS A 49 -8.11 38.97 -34.46
N SER A 50 -6.84 39.36 -34.33
CA SER A 50 -6.22 40.43 -35.10
C SER A 50 -5.72 39.98 -36.49
N PHE A 51 -6.04 38.76 -36.91
CA PHE A 51 -5.52 38.11 -38.13
C PHE A 51 -4.00 37.87 -38.11
N GLY A 52 -3.37 37.91 -36.93
CA GLY A 52 -1.97 37.57 -36.68
C GLY A 52 -1.73 36.06 -36.63
N PHE A 53 -2.10 35.34 -37.70
CA PHE A 53 -2.10 33.86 -37.71
C PHE A 53 -0.74 33.23 -37.43
N GLY A 54 0.37 33.88 -37.83
CA GLY A 54 1.72 33.39 -37.58
C GLY A 54 2.10 33.39 -36.09
N GLU A 55 1.83 34.50 -35.38
CA GLU A 55 2.15 34.61 -33.94
C GLU A 55 1.17 33.78 -33.11
N ALA A 56 -0.10 33.72 -33.49
CA ALA A 56 -1.09 32.85 -32.85
C ALA A 56 -0.70 31.36 -32.97
N GLN A 57 -0.19 30.92 -34.14
CA GLN A 57 0.28 29.55 -34.33
C GLN A 57 1.52 29.24 -33.49
N LYS A 58 2.47 30.17 -33.40
CA LYS A 58 3.64 30.04 -32.54
C LYS A 58 3.26 29.90 -31.06
N LEU A 59 2.37 30.75 -30.56
CA LEU A 59 1.87 30.67 -29.17
C LEU A 59 1.11 29.37 -28.89
N TYR A 60 0.36 28.87 -29.88
CA TYR A 60 -0.29 27.56 -29.81
C TYR A 60 0.74 26.42 -29.67
N ASP A 61 1.79 26.43 -30.50
CA ASP A 61 2.82 25.40 -30.48
C ASP A 61 3.62 25.42 -29.16
N GLU A 62 3.92 26.61 -28.63
CA GLU A 62 4.53 26.77 -27.31
C GLU A 62 3.66 26.21 -26.18
N LEU A 63 2.36 26.54 -26.15
CA LEU A 63 1.41 25.98 -25.18
C LEU A 63 1.28 24.46 -25.33
N LYS A 64 1.28 23.96 -26.56
CA LYS A 64 1.20 22.52 -26.82
C LYS A 64 2.45 21.79 -26.33
N ALA A 65 3.63 22.37 -26.55
CA ALA A 65 4.92 21.81 -26.17
C ALA A 65 5.22 21.86 -24.66
N MET A 66 4.53 22.71 -23.90
CA MET A 66 4.69 22.78 -22.43
C MET A 66 4.51 21.40 -21.78
N THR A 67 5.53 21.02 -21.01
CA THR A 67 5.56 19.81 -20.19
C THR A 67 4.78 20.01 -18.90
N PRO A 68 4.41 18.92 -18.19
CA PRO A 68 3.80 19.04 -16.86
C PRO A 68 4.63 19.85 -15.86
N ARG A 69 5.97 19.83 -15.98
CA ARG A 69 6.85 20.63 -15.12
C ARG A 69 6.72 22.12 -15.40
N ASP A 70 6.73 22.51 -16.68
CA ASP A 70 6.59 23.92 -17.08
C ASP A 70 5.27 24.53 -16.59
N VAL A 71 4.19 23.74 -16.63
CA VAL A 71 2.87 24.16 -16.13
C VAL A 71 2.91 24.40 -14.62
N VAL A 72 3.56 23.52 -13.86
CA VAL A 72 3.73 23.68 -12.41
C VAL A 72 4.58 24.90 -12.11
N ASP A 73 5.68 25.12 -12.84
CA ASP A 73 6.59 26.24 -12.63
C ASP A 73 5.93 27.59 -12.94
N VAL A 74 5.12 27.68 -14.01
CA VAL A 74 4.32 28.88 -14.31
C VAL A 74 3.35 29.17 -13.17
N ARG A 75 2.61 28.16 -12.70
CA ARG A 75 1.66 28.32 -11.58
C ARG A 75 2.38 28.75 -10.31
N TYR A 76 3.53 28.13 -10.01
CA TYR A 76 4.33 28.46 -8.84
C TYR A 76 4.83 29.91 -8.89
N ARG A 77 5.36 30.37 -10.03
CA ARG A 77 5.81 31.76 -10.20
C ARG A 77 4.68 32.76 -9.99
N LYS A 78 3.51 32.54 -10.60
CA LYS A 78 2.33 33.41 -10.42
C LYS A 78 1.84 33.40 -8.98
N TRP A 79 1.82 32.24 -8.35
CA TRP A 79 1.47 32.12 -6.94
C TRP A 79 2.45 32.89 -6.04
N LYS A 80 3.75 32.79 -6.30
CA LYS A 80 4.80 33.49 -5.56
C LYS A 80 4.73 35.00 -5.77
N GLU A 81 4.54 35.46 -7.00
CA GLU A 81 4.35 36.87 -7.32
C GLU A 81 3.10 37.43 -6.61
N LYS A 82 1.99 36.69 -6.61
CA LYS A 82 0.80 37.04 -5.85
C LYS A 82 1.08 37.09 -4.35
N GLN A 83 1.86 36.16 -3.82
CA GLN A 83 2.26 36.15 -2.41
C GLN A 83 3.12 37.37 -2.02
N GLU A 84 3.95 37.88 -2.93
CA GLU A 84 4.80 39.04 -2.71
C GLU A 84 4.04 40.37 -2.84
N THR A 85 3.08 40.44 -3.78
CA THR A 85 2.36 41.67 -4.14
C THR A 85 1.05 41.86 -3.35
N ASP A 86 0.33 40.78 -3.05
CA ASP A 86 -0.97 40.80 -2.38
C ASP A 86 -0.82 40.39 -0.90
N LYS A 87 -0.81 41.40 -0.01
CA LYS A 87 -0.67 41.21 1.44
C LYS A 87 -1.81 40.41 2.05
N GLU A 88 -3.03 40.52 1.51
CA GLU A 88 -4.20 39.81 2.03
C GLU A 88 -4.12 38.32 1.69
N PHE A 89 -3.77 38.02 0.43
CA PHE A 89 -3.50 36.66 -0.02
C PHE A 89 -2.36 36.00 0.78
N SER A 90 -1.27 36.74 1.00
CA SER A 90 -0.11 36.25 1.76
C SER A 90 -0.47 35.90 3.20
N LYS A 91 -1.23 36.77 3.88
CA LYS A 91 -1.68 36.53 5.26
C LYS A 91 -2.63 35.34 5.35
N ALA A 92 -3.61 35.25 4.45
CA ALA A 92 -4.56 34.13 4.42
C ALA A 92 -3.85 32.79 4.22
N TYR A 93 -2.88 32.73 3.30
CA TYR A 93 -2.08 31.54 3.06
C TYR A 93 -1.28 31.11 4.30
N LEU A 94 -0.61 32.04 4.98
CA LEU A 94 0.15 31.76 6.20
C LEU A 94 -0.74 31.26 7.34
N GLU A 95 -1.95 31.80 7.47
CA GLU A 95 -2.92 31.33 8.46
C GLU A 95 -3.41 29.91 8.18
N GLU A 96 -3.73 29.58 6.92
CA GLU A 96 -4.10 28.22 6.51
C GLU A 96 -2.96 27.23 6.70
N GLU A 97 -1.73 27.61 6.34
CA GLU A 97 -0.56 26.77 6.52
C GLU A 97 -0.33 26.49 8.01
N HIS A 98 -0.46 27.50 8.87
CA HIS A 98 -0.34 27.35 10.31
C HIS A 98 -1.43 26.44 10.90
N LYS A 99 -2.69 26.59 10.46
CA LYS A 99 -3.79 25.68 10.83
C LYS A 99 -3.49 24.23 10.41
N THR A 100 -2.99 24.04 9.20
CA THR A 100 -2.62 22.72 8.65
C THR A 100 -1.47 22.10 9.44
N ARG A 101 -0.41 22.86 9.73
CA ARG A 101 0.71 22.43 10.57
C ARG A 101 0.27 22.05 11.98
N LYS A 102 -0.65 22.82 12.59
CA LYS A 102 -1.24 22.49 13.90
C LYS A 102 -2.01 21.17 13.86
N LYS A 103 -2.84 20.95 12.84
CA LYS A 103 -3.59 19.69 12.64
C LYS A 103 -2.67 18.49 12.44
N LEU A 104 -1.67 18.61 11.58
CA LEU A 104 -0.67 17.55 11.38
C LEU A 104 0.11 17.25 12.66
N LYS A 105 0.44 18.29 13.46
CA LYS A 105 1.12 18.11 14.75
C LYS A 105 0.23 17.35 15.75
N SER A 106 -1.06 17.67 15.85
CA SER A 106 -1.99 16.96 16.74
C SER A 106 -2.25 15.52 16.28
N GLU A 107 -2.38 15.28 14.97
CA GLU A 107 -2.50 13.94 14.39
C GLU A 107 -1.25 13.09 14.65
N ARG A 108 -0.06 13.65 14.46
CA ARG A 108 1.21 12.96 14.78
C ARG A 108 1.30 12.64 16.27
N LYS A 109 0.95 13.60 17.14
CA LYS A 109 0.95 13.41 18.60
C LYS A 109 -0.02 12.30 19.01
N SER A 110 -1.26 12.33 18.54
CA SER A 110 -2.25 11.28 18.84
C SER A 110 -1.85 9.91 18.29
N THR A 111 -1.24 9.85 17.11
CA THR A 111 -0.71 8.59 16.54
C THR A 111 0.42 8.04 17.41
N HIS A 112 1.32 8.90 17.86
CA HIS A 112 2.41 8.52 18.74
C HIS A 112 1.90 8.04 20.12
N GLU A 113 0.95 8.75 20.72
CA GLU A 113 0.29 8.35 21.97
C GLU A 113 -0.43 7.01 21.83
N LYS A 114 -1.14 6.76 20.72
CA LYS A 114 -1.75 5.46 20.44
C LYS A 114 -0.71 4.35 20.36
N LYS A 115 0.42 4.58 19.69
CA LYS A 115 1.52 3.61 19.62
C LYS A 115 2.08 3.30 21.01
N ILE A 116 2.30 4.31 21.85
CA ILE A 116 2.77 4.13 23.24
C ILE A 116 1.73 3.32 24.04
N LYS A 117 0.45 3.70 23.99
CA LYS A 117 -0.62 2.99 24.70
C LYS A 117 -0.69 1.51 24.28
N ASN A 118 -0.60 1.24 22.98
CA ASN A 118 -0.59 -0.13 22.48
C ASN A 118 0.64 -0.90 22.96
N LEU A 119 1.83 -0.28 23.00
CA LEU A 119 3.02 -0.93 23.55
C LEU A 119 2.87 -1.25 25.04
N ILE A 120 2.29 -0.33 25.83
CA ILE A 120 2.04 -0.56 27.27
C ILE A 120 1.03 -1.69 27.46
N TYR A 121 -0.05 -1.70 26.68
CA TYR A 121 -1.05 -2.77 26.72
C TYR A 121 -0.44 -4.13 26.31
N ASP A 122 0.33 -4.16 25.23
CA ASP A 122 1.06 -5.33 24.77
C ASP A 122 2.03 -5.87 25.83
N LEU A 123 2.67 -4.98 26.60
CA LEU A 123 3.56 -5.35 27.71
C LEU A 123 2.78 -6.01 28.86
N GLY A 124 1.68 -5.41 29.30
CA GLY A 124 0.82 -5.99 30.34
C GLY A 124 0.22 -7.33 29.92
N GLU A 125 -0.24 -7.44 28.67
CA GLU A 125 -0.75 -8.71 28.12
C GLU A 125 0.36 -9.75 27.96
N ALA A 126 1.59 -9.35 27.60
CA ALA A 126 2.74 -10.24 27.56
C ALA A 126 3.12 -10.76 28.95
N GLU A 127 3.06 -9.93 29.98
CA GLU A 127 3.30 -10.33 31.38
C GLU A 127 2.23 -11.32 31.86
N LEU A 128 0.95 -11.06 31.59
CA LEU A 128 -0.14 -11.98 31.89
C LEU A 128 0.05 -13.34 31.18
N ARG A 129 0.40 -13.33 29.90
CA ARG A 129 0.70 -14.56 29.13
C ARG A 129 1.88 -15.32 29.74
N ALA A 130 2.95 -14.63 30.12
CA ALA A 130 4.13 -15.24 30.74
C ALA A 130 3.82 -15.85 32.12
N ASN A 131 3.03 -15.16 32.93
CA ASN A 131 2.56 -15.67 34.21
C ASN A 131 1.66 -16.91 34.04
N ASN A 132 0.73 -16.87 33.08
CA ASN A 132 -0.09 -18.03 32.74
C ASN A 132 0.75 -19.21 32.27
N TRP A 133 1.76 -18.97 31.43
CA TRP A 133 2.69 -20.01 31.00
C TRP A 133 3.43 -20.63 32.19
N ASN A 134 4.03 -19.82 33.05
CA ASN A 134 4.81 -20.31 34.19
C ASN A 134 3.95 -21.12 35.18
N ASN A 135 2.70 -20.71 35.38
CA ASN A 135 1.76 -21.37 36.30
C ASN A 135 1.03 -22.58 35.68
N SER A 136 1.16 -22.80 34.36
CA SER A 136 0.51 -23.92 33.68
C SER A 136 1.23 -25.24 33.95
N LYS A 137 0.45 -26.32 34.06
CA LYS A 137 1.01 -27.68 34.14
C LYS A 137 1.72 -28.04 32.82
N PRO A 138 2.73 -28.93 32.83
CA PRO A 138 3.43 -29.35 31.63
C PRO A 138 2.51 -29.87 30.51
N GLN A 139 1.48 -30.63 30.87
CA GLN A 139 0.46 -31.10 29.92
C GLN A 139 -0.29 -29.94 29.23
N GLN A 140 -0.62 -28.89 29.97
CA GLN A 140 -1.29 -27.71 29.42
C GLN A 140 -0.37 -26.94 28.46
N LYS A 141 0.92 -26.82 28.82
CA LYS A 141 1.96 -26.24 27.94
C LYS A 141 2.10 -27.04 26.65
N VAL A 142 2.11 -28.38 26.71
CA VAL A 142 2.14 -29.27 25.54
C VAL A 142 0.93 -29.03 24.64
N MET A 143 -0.28 -28.97 25.20
CA MET A 143 -1.50 -28.72 24.44
C MET A 143 -1.47 -27.35 23.74
N ALA A 144 -1.07 -26.30 24.45
CA ALA A 144 -0.91 -24.96 23.89
C ALA A 144 0.13 -24.93 22.76
N LEU A 145 1.27 -25.60 22.94
CA LEU A 145 2.31 -25.71 21.90
C LEU A 145 1.79 -26.42 20.64
N ARG A 146 1.04 -27.52 20.78
CA ARG A 146 0.47 -28.25 19.64
C ARG A 146 -0.54 -27.41 18.86
N GLU A 147 -1.48 -26.80 19.58
CA GLU A 147 -2.51 -25.95 18.97
C GLU A 147 -1.86 -24.82 18.16
N LYS A 148 -0.89 -24.14 18.77
CA LYS A 148 -0.23 -23.00 18.13
C LYS A 148 0.74 -23.43 17.03
N CYS A 149 1.43 -24.56 17.17
CA CYS A 149 2.22 -25.17 16.11
C CYS A 149 1.36 -25.39 14.85
N ALA A 150 0.21 -26.05 14.98
CA ALA A 150 -0.67 -26.33 13.85
C ALA A 150 -1.23 -25.03 13.23
N LYS A 151 -1.66 -24.09 14.07
CA LYS A 151 -2.12 -22.76 13.64
C LYS A 151 -1.07 -22.03 12.80
N TYR A 152 0.17 -21.96 13.29
CA TYR A 152 1.23 -21.19 12.66
C TYR A 152 1.80 -21.86 11.41
N LEU A 153 1.87 -23.18 11.36
CA LEU A 153 2.21 -23.91 10.13
C LEU A 153 1.15 -23.73 9.04
N LYS A 154 -0.14 -23.68 9.42
CA LYS A 154 -1.22 -23.40 8.45
C LYS A 154 -1.10 -21.99 7.86
N ILE A 155 -0.77 -20.99 8.69
CA ILE A 155 -0.54 -19.62 8.24
C ILE A 155 0.67 -19.56 7.31
N GLU A 156 1.78 -20.21 7.68
CA GLU A 156 2.99 -20.29 6.85
C GLU A 156 2.68 -20.86 5.45
N GLU A 157 1.95 -21.97 5.38
CA GLU A 157 1.56 -22.60 4.12
C GLU A 157 0.62 -21.71 3.29
N THR A 158 -0.32 -21.02 3.95
CA THR A 158 -1.24 -20.09 3.27
C THR A 158 -0.50 -18.90 2.68
N ASP A 159 0.41 -18.30 3.46
CA ASP A 159 1.21 -17.15 3.03
C ASP A 159 2.21 -17.55 1.93
N ARG A 160 2.68 -18.81 1.91
CA ARG A 160 3.45 -19.36 0.81
C ARG A 160 2.61 -19.48 -0.46
N ARG A 161 1.43 -20.10 -0.41
CA ARG A 161 0.55 -20.26 -1.59
C ARG A 161 0.20 -18.92 -2.23
N ARG A 162 0.17 -17.84 -1.45
CA ARG A 162 -0.04 -16.47 -1.93
C ARG A 162 1.19 -15.86 -2.60
N ARG A 163 2.41 -16.28 -2.23
CA ARG A 163 3.67 -15.81 -2.82
C ARG A 163 3.95 -16.58 -4.12
N LYS A 164 3.78 -15.92 -5.27
CA LYS A 164 3.98 -16.51 -6.62
C LYS A 164 5.44 -16.92 -6.96
N ASN A 165 6.44 -16.62 -6.12
CA ASN A 165 7.85 -16.87 -6.43
C ASN A 165 8.35 -18.16 -5.75
N LEU A 166 8.62 -19.16 -6.58
CA LEU A 166 8.80 -20.59 -6.27
C LEU A 166 10.16 -20.99 -5.64
N LEU A 167 11.05 -20.04 -5.33
CA LEU A 167 12.47 -20.35 -5.05
C LEU A 167 12.83 -20.55 -3.56
N GLU A 168 11.95 -20.21 -2.62
CA GLU A 168 12.13 -20.60 -1.22
C GLU A 168 11.47 -21.96 -0.98
N LEU A 169 12.24 -23.05 -1.13
CA LEU A 169 11.88 -24.37 -0.63
C LEU A 169 11.66 -24.29 0.88
N SER A 170 10.42 -24.09 1.30
CA SER A 170 10.05 -24.11 2.71
C SER A 170 10.17 -25.54 3.25
N ARG A 171 10.72 -25.69 4.46
CA ARG A 171 10.77 -26.97 5.18
C ARG A 171 9.38 -27.59 5.39
N VAL A 172 8.31 -26.81 5.20
CA VAL A 172 6.90 -27.23 5.29
C VAL A 172 6.41 -27.96 4.05
N SER A 173 6.91 -27.69 2.83
CA SER A 173 6.52 -28.52 1.65
C SER A 173 6.91 -29.98 1.84
N SER A 174 8.11 -30.26 2.35
CA SER A 174 8.53 -31.64 2.61
C SER A 174 7.71 -32.36 3.70
N ILE A 175 7.04 -31.60 4.58
CA ILE A 175 6.12 -32.14 5.59
C ILE A 175 4.78 -32.49 4.95
N LEU A 176 4.35 -31.68 3.98
CA LEU A 176 3.11 -31.86 3.20
C LEU A 176 3.24 -32.88 2.05
N ASP A 177 4.46 -33.14 1.57
CA ASP A 177 4.78 -34.15 0.55
C ASP A 177 4.92 -35.58 1.14
N ARG A 178 4.59 -35.80 2.41
CA ARG A 178 4.66 -37.16 2.99
C ARG A 178 3.65 -38.07 2.27
N PRO A 179 4.06 -39.26 1.78
CA PRO A 179 3.24 -40.06 0.84
C PRO A 179 2.05 -40.78 1.48
N ASN A 180 1.89 -40.69 2.80
CA ASN A 180 0.93 -41.47 3.55
C ASN A 180 -0.05 -40.54 4.27
N LYS A 181 -1.23 -40.30 3.67
CA LYS A 181 -2.55 -40.52 4.30
C LYS A 181 -3.69 -39.90 3.47
N MET A 182 -4.65 -40.77 3.13
CA MET A 182 -5.96 -40.51 2.52
C MET A 182 -5.96 -39.92 1.10
N SER A 183 -6.83 -40.46 0.25
CA SER A 183 -7.18 -39.89 -1.05
C SER A 183 -7.85 -38.52 -0.85
N CYS A 184 -7.06 -37.49 -0.66
CA CYS A 184 -7.55 -36.14 -0.39
C CYS A 184 -8.01 -35.51 -1.70
N GLY A 185 -9.32 -35.58 -1.97
CA GLY A 185 -9.95 -34.85 -3.06
C GLY A 185 -9.93 -33.34 -2.81
N LYS A 186 -10.15 -32.53 -3.86
CA LYS A 186 -10.18 -31.06 -3.77
C LYS A 186 -11.11 -30.52 -2.67
N LYS A 187 -12.21 -31.22 -2.36
CA LYS A 187 -13.18 -30.82 -1.32
C LYS A 187 -12.70 -31.11 0.11
N THR A 188 -11.77 -32.04 0.31
CA THR A 188 -11.27 -32.44 1.63
C THR A 188 -9.83 -32.00 1.89
N ALA A 189 -9.20 -31.31 0.94
CA ALA A 189 -7.82 -30.86 1.02
C ALA A 189 -7.50 -30.03 2.28
N ASP A 190 -8.39 -29.12 2.69
CA ASP A 190 -8.18 -28.30 3.89
C ASP A 190 -8.29 -29.12 5.20
N ILE A 191 -9.14 -30.14 5.22
CA ILE A 191 -9.30 -31.05 6.36
C ILE A 191 -8.07 -31.95 6.46
N CYS A 192 -7.65 -32.53 5.34
CA CYS A 192 -6.42 -33.35 5.28
C CYS A 192 -5.19 -32.55 5.70
N LEU A 193 -5.09 -31.30 5.28
CA LEU A 193 -4.02 -30.40 5.68
C LEU A 193 -4.03 -30.18 7.20
N ALA A 194 -5.19 -29.91 7.79
CA ALA A 194 -5.31 -29.72 9.23
C ALA A 194 -4.91 -30.98 10.02
N VAL A 195 -5.33 -32.17 9.57
CA VAL A 195 -4.96 -33.45 10.20
C VAL A 195 -3.45 -33.69 10.08
N SER A 196 -2.87 -33.50 8.91
CA SER A 196 -1.44 -33.71 8.67
C SER A 196 -0.58 -32.78 9.52
N LEU A 197 -0.97 -31.51 9.64
CA LEU A 197 -0.29 -30.55 10.50
C LEU A 197 -0.43 -30.90 11.99
N ALA A 198 -1.60 -31.38 12.41
CA ALA A 198 -1.82 -31.82 13.78
C ALA A 198 -0.94 -33.02 14.14
N GLU A 199 -0.91 -34.06 13.29
CA GLU A 199 -0.04 -35.23 13.47
C GLU A 199 1.44 -34.82 13.52
N TYR A 200 1.88 -33.98 12.58
CA TYR A 200 3.24 -33.46 12.58
C TYR A 200 3.60 -32.70 13.86
N CYS A 201 2.69 -31.86 14.37
CA CYS A 201 2.90 -31.15 15.63
C CYS A 201 2.86 -32.08 16.85
N MET A 202 2.12 -33.20 16.82
CA MET A 202 2.17 -34.21 17.88
C MET A 202 3.53 -34.91 17.93
N ASP A 203 4.13 -35.21 16.77
CA ASP A 203 5.49 -35.78 16.68
C ASP A 203 6.55 -34.82 17.25
N LEU A 204 6.42 -33.52 16.96
CA LEU A 204 7.36 -32.50 17.44
C LEU A 204 7.20 -32.18 18.93
N VAL A 205 5.96 -32.25 19.43
CA VAL A 205 5.59 -31.91 20.80
C VAL A 205 4.96 -33.15 21.45
N PRO A 206 5.75 -34.10 21.95
CA PRO A 206 5.24 -35.33 22.54
C PRO A 206 4.45 -35.04 23.83
N ASN A 207 3.56 -35.96 24.21
CA ASN A 207 2.87 -35.89 25.51
C ASN A 207 3.92 -35.94 26.61
N SER A 208 3.83 -35.02 27.58
CA SER A 208 4.74 -35.03 28.70
C SER A 208 4.16 -34.32 29.91
N ASP A 209 4.54 -34.86 31.07
CA ASP A 209 4.22 -34.32 32.39
C ASP A 209 5.43 -33.61 33.02
N ASN A 210 6.50 -33.42 32.23
CA ASN A 210 7.76 -32.83 32.66
C ASN A 210 8.10 -31.57 31.85
N ASP A 211 8.41 -30.47 32.54
CA ASP A 211 8.83 -29.21 31.93
C ASP A 211 10.11 -29.33 31.09
N LYS A 212 11.02 -30.26 31.40
CA LYS A 212 12.21 -30.50 30.57
C LYS A 212 11.84 -30.89 29.14
N THR A 213 10.88 -31.81 28.99
CA THR A 213 10.39 -32.25 27.68
C THR A 213 9.68 -31.13 26.93
N VAL A 214 9.00 -30.22 27.66
CA VAL A 214 8.37 -29.03 27.08
C VAL A 214 9.43 -28.09 26.48
N LEU A 215 10.53 -27.86 27.19
CA LEU A 215 11.65 -27.06 26.71
C LEU A 215 12.32 -27.69 25.48
N GLU A 216 12.54 -29.01 25.50
CA GLU A 216 13.05 -29.75 24.34
C GLU A 216 12.12 -29.64 23.13
N ALA A 217 10.80 -29.69 23.35
CA ALA A 217 9.81 -29.51 22.29
C ALA A 217 9.88 -28.09 21.70
N ILE A 218 10.05 -27.05 22.51
CA ILE A 218 10.27 -25.67 22.03
C ILE A 218 11.53 -25.58 21.16
N GLN A 219 12.62 -26.24 21.56
CA GLN A 219 13.85 -26.30 20.77
C GLN A 219 13.66 -27.06 19.44
N ARG A 220 12.90 -28.16 19.43
CA ARG A 220 12.55 -28.87 18.19
C ARG A 220 11.74 -27.99 17.25
N LEU A 221 10.73 -27.29 17.77
CA LEU A 221 9.90 -26.36 16.99
C LEU A 221 10.74 -25.23 16.37
N LYS A 222 11.69 -24.68 17.12
CA LYS A 222 12.64 -23.67 16.62
C LYS A 222 13.37 -24.11 15.35
N GLY A 223 13.80 -25.38 15.30
CA GLY A 223 14.50 -25.94 14.13
C GLY A 223 13.60 -26.29 12.95
N LYS A 224 12.29 -26.43 13.18
CA LYS A 224 11.34 -26.95 12.19
C LYS A 224 10.38 -25.90 11.63
N MET A 225 10.19 -24.77 12.31
CA MET A 225 9.30 -23.68 11.89
C MET A 225 10.09 -22.49 11.35
N ASN A 226 9.46 -21.66 10.51
CA ASN A 226 10.03 -20.37 10.14
C ASN A 226 10.20 -19.46 11.37
N TYR A 227 11.32 -18.74 11.45
CA TYR A 227 11.66 -17.86 12.57
C TYR A 227 10.54 -16.87 12.93
N PHE A 228 9.93 -16.23 11.93
CA PHE A 228 8.90 -15.22 12.15
C PHE A 228 7.65 -15.82 12.81
N TYR A 229 7.15 -16.94 12.28
CA TYR A 229 5.98 -17.63 12.84
C TYR A 229 6.28 -18.26 14.20
N PHE A 230 7.48 -18.81 14.39
CA PHE A 230 7.93 -19.33 15.68
C PHE A 230 7.97 -18.25 16.77
N ARG A 231 8.55 -17.08 16.49
CA ARG A 231 8.54 -15.91 17.41
C ARG A 231 7.12 -15.51 17.79
N LYS A 232 6.22 -15.43 16.81
CA LYS A 232 4.84 -15.01 17.03
C LYS A 232 4.05 -16.04 17.85
N MET A 233 4.31 -17.34 17.60
CA MET A 233 3.79 -18.45 18.39
C MET A 233 4.20 -18.33 19.86
N LEU A 234 5.50 -18.15 20.16
CA LEU A 234 5.97 -18.00 21.55
C LEU A 234 5.39 -16.77 22.24
N LYS A 235 5.30 -15.63 21.52
CA LYS A 235 4.67 -14.40 22.05
C LYS A 235 3.20 -14.63 22.41
N GLU A 236 2.44 -15.35 21.59
CA GLU A 236 1.02 -15.64 21.86
C GLU A 236 0.79 -16.54 23.08
N ILE A 237 1.71 -17.47 23.38
CA ILE A 237 1.58 -18.38 24.53
C ILE A 237 2.27 -17.85 25.79
N GLY A 238 3.10 -16.81 25.68
CA GLY A 238 3.88 -16.28 26.80
C GLY A 238 5.10 -17.13 27.16
N ALA A 239 5.50 -18.08 26.32
CA ALA A 239 6.68 -18.89 26.56
C ALA A 239 7.96 -18.04 26.45
N PRO A 240 8.98 -18.28 27.29
CA PRO A 240 10.21 -17.51 27.28
C PRO A 240 10.95 -17.66 25.94
N ILE A 241 11.44 -16.53 25.44
CA ILE A 241 12.25 -16.45 24.20
C ILE A 241 13.75 -16.49 24.52
N LYS A 242 14.12 -16.20 25.78
CA LYS A 242 15.50 -16.26 26.26
C LYS A 242 16.00 -17.70 26.09
N ASP A 243 17.24 -17.85 25.61
CA ASP A 243 17.96 -19.11 25.32
C ASP A 243 17.79 -19.70 23.90
N LEU A 244 17.16 -18.98 22.98
CA LEU A 244 16.99 -19.46 21.60
C LEU A 244 17.88 -18.67 20.62
N GLU A 245 19.21 -18.83 20.70
CA GLU A 245 20.14 -18.29 19.69
C GLU A 245 19.81 -18.85 18.29
N PHE A 246 19.18 -18.05 17.43
CA PHE A 246 18.99 -18.43 16.03
C PHE A 246 20.34 -18.34 15.33
N GLN A 247 20.91 -19.47 14.89
CA GLN A 247 22.20 -19.47 14.18
C GLN A 247 22.16 -18.74 12.83
N GLN A 248 20.99 -18.42 12.29
CA GLN A 248 20.86 -17.54 11.14
C GLN A 248 20.61 -16.10 11.58
N LYS A 249 21.66 -15.40 12.01
CA LYS A 249 21.78 -13.98 11.68
C LYS A 249 21.79 -13.90 10.16
N LEU A 250 20.78 -13.26 9.56
CA LEU A 250 20.82 -12.85 8.15
C LEU A 250 22.10 -12.05 7.95
N LYS A 251 23.14 -12.69 7.39
CA LYS A 251 24.30 -11.98 6.86
C LYS A 251 23.83 -11.29 5.58
N GLY A 252 23.88 -9.96 5.57
CA GLY A 252 23.82 -9.17 4.35
C GLY A 252 22.50 -8.45 4.10
N VAL A 253 22.35 -7.28 4.72
CA VAL A 253 22.06 -6.06 3.95
C VAL A 253 22.95 -4.98 4.56
N SER A 254 24.18 -4.89 4.03
CA SER A 254 25.02 -3.68 4.14
C SER A 254 24.65 -2.76 2.98
#